data_AF-A0A9P4TQ72-F1
#
_entry.id   AF-A0A9P4TQ72-F1
#
_cell.length_a   1.000
_cell.length_b   1.000
_cell.length_c   1.000
_cell.angle_alpha   90.00
_cell.angle_beta   90.00
_cell.angle_gamma   90.00
#
_symmetry.space_group_name_H-M   'P 1'
#
loop_
_entity.id
_entity.type
_entity.pdbx_description
1 polymer ?
#
loop_
_entity_poly.entity_id
_entity_poly.type
_entity_poly.pdbx_seq_one_letter_code
_entity_poly.pdbx_strand_id
1 'polypeptide(L)'
;MTSLQITLITGCNSGIGYETVRLFLQSDKAYHIIAGARSLEKANSVIDGLKKKIPNTANAIELLEIDLLNDSSIEKAFETVKAKHGHIDAFLNNASSSLGAAFQFDPSLRAQFTKTYDVNVASTHGWPKDPPFDFIAYQCSKVALNLLMIEWHFKLKEDGVKVWCVMSGLLATTLGGLGPEALEALGALHPRVGGEILKSVVEGERDVDVGKIVMHEGDIDW
;
A
#
# COMPACT_ATOMS: atom_id res chain seq x y z
N MET A 1 -13.63 33.33 -7.72
CA MET A 1 -14.25 32.50 -6.67
C MET A 1 -13.57 31.15 -6.71
N THR A 2 -13.04 30.66 -5.59
CA THR A 2 -12.51 29.29 -5.52
C THR A 2 -13.68 28.30 -5.61
N SER A 3 -13.63 27.32 -6.53
CA SER A 3 -14.63 26.26 -6.59
C SER A 3 -14.56 25.38 -5.33
N LEU A 4 -15.72 24.93 -4.85
CA LEU A 4 -15.79 23.96 -3.76
C LEU A 4 -15.10 22.66 -4.18
N GLN A 5 -14.20 22.13 -3.35
CA GLN A 5 -13.57 20.82 -3.57
C GLN A 5 -14.09 19.77 -2.58
N ILE A 6 -14.65 18.68 -3.09
CA ILE A 6 -15.14 17.54 -2.32
C ILE A 6 -13.99 16.54 -2.12
N THR A 7 -13.51 16.42 -0.89
CA THR A 7 -12.33 15.61 -0.56
C THR A 7 -12.67 14.48 0.41
N LEU A 8 -12.50 13.24 -0.03
CA LEU A 8 -12.63 12.05 0.83
C LEU A 8 -11.26 11.71 1.43
N ILE A 9 -11.21 11.55 2.75
CA ILE A 9 -9.98 11.22 3.48
C ILE A 9 -10.27 9.99 4.36
N THR A 10 -9.47 8.93 4.26
CA THR A 10 -9.60 7.76 5.15
C THR A 10 -8.76 7.95 6.42
N GLY A 11 -9.19 7.38 7.55
CA GLY A 11 -8.41 7.37 8.79
C GLY A 11 -8.40 8.72 9.51
N CYS A 12 -9.53 9.44 9.50
CA CYS A 12 -9.63 10.82 9.98
C CYS A 12 -9.72 10.99 11.50
N ASN A 13 -9.92 9.92 12.26
CA ASN A 13 -10.21 10.00 13.69
C ASN A 13 -8.95 10.09 14.57
N SER A 14 -7.74 10.10 13.99
CA SER A 14 -6.49 10.30 14.73
C SER A 14 -5.33 10.73 13.81
N GLY A 15 -4.22 11.15 14.42
CA GLY A 15 -2.94 11.34 13.74
C GLY A 15 -3.00 12.27 12.53
N ILE A 16 -2.37 11.84 11.42
CA ILE A 16 -2.25 12.64 10.20
C ILE A 16 -3.62 12.92 9.57
N GLY A 17 -4.54 11.94 9.57
CA GLY A 17 -5.89 12.15 9.04
C GLY A 17 -6.65 13.22 9.82
N TYR A 18 -6.57 13.19 11.14
CA TYR A 18 -7.16 14.22 12.01
C TYR A 18 -6.58 15.62 11.73
N GLU A 19 -5.26 15.74 11.66
CA GLU A 19 -4.61 17.01 11.39
C GLU A 19 -4.90 17.52 9.97
N THR A 20 -4.99 16.61 8.99
CA THR A 20 -5.36 16.96 7.60
C THR A 20 -6.77 17.55 7.56
N VAL A 21 -7.72 16.89 8.23
CA VAL A 21 -9.09 17.41 8.40
C VAL A 21 -9.07 18.77 9.09
N ARG A 22 -8.31 18.93 10.17
CA ARG A 22 -8.17 20.20 10.89
C ARG A 22 -7.68 21.33 9.98
N LEU A 23 -6.65 21.06 9.20
CA LEU A 23 -6.08 22.04 8.27
C LEU A 23 -7.06 22.41 7.15
N PHE A 24 -7.77 21.45 6.58
CA PHE A 24 -8.80 21.72 5.57
C PHE A 24 -9.97 22.52 6.17
N LEU A 25 -10.37 22.26 7.41
CA LEU A 25 -11.38 23.08 8.08
C LEU A 25 -10.91 24.52 8.30
N GLN A 26 -9.62 24.77 8.49
CA GLN A 26 -9.07 26.12 8.71
C GLN A 26 -8.67 26.86 7.42
N SER A 27 -8.77 26.21 6.27
CA SER A 27 -8.36 26.79 4.99
C SER A 27 -9.31 27.89 4.51
N ASP A 28 -8.75 28.93 3.88
CA ASP A 28 -9.52 29.99 3.20
C ASP A 28 -10.12 29.53 1.85
N LYS A 29 -9.64 28.40 1.29
CA LYS A 29 -10.28 27.72 0.16
C LYS A 29 -11.49 26.91 0.62
N ALA A 30 -12.50 26.82 -0.25
CA ALA A 30 -13.73 26.08 -0.01
C ALA A 30 -13.54 24.56 -0.16
N TYR A 31 -13.76 23.83 0.93
CA TYR A 31 -13.73 22.36 0.99
C TYR A 31 -15.01 21.77 1.58
N HIS A 32 -15.44 20.64 1.00
CA HIS A 32 -16.36 19.71 1.63
C HIS A 32 -15.59 18.42 1.95
N ILE A 33 -15.37 18.17 3.23
CA ILE A 33 -14.53 17.07 3.70
C ILE A 33 -15.43 15.88 4.03
N ILE A 34 -15.20 14.75 3.35
CA ILE A 34 -15.79 13.47 3.69
C ILE A 34 -14.75 12.72 4.54
N ALA A 35 -14.95 12.70 5.85
CA ALA A 35 -14.03 12.09 6.80
C ALA A 35 -14.38 10.62 7.02
N GLY A 36 -13.67 9.75 6.31
CA GLY A 36 -13.76 8.30 6.38
C GLY A 36 -13.15 7.75 7.66
N ALA A 37 -13.90 6.90 8.38
CA ALA A 37 -13.41 6.17 9.53
C ALA A 37 -14.14 4.83 9.70
N ARG A 38 -13.42 3.83 10.23
CA ARG A 38 -13.99 2.51 10.53
C ARG A 38 -15.00 2.52 11.68
N SER A 39 -14.77 3.36 12.69
CA SER A 39 -15.67 3.48 13.84
C SER A 39 -16.28 4.88 13.85
N LEU A 40 -17.55 4.98 13.44
CA LEU A 40 -18.27 6.24 13.45
C LEU A 40 -18.39 6.82 14.86
N GLU A 41 -18.60 5.99 15.88
CA GLU A 41 -18.68 6.45 17.27
C GLU A 41 -17.41 7.21 17.70
N LYS A 42 -16.23 6.61 17.48
CA LYS A 42 -14.94 7.26 17.81
C LYS A 42 -14.71 8.50 16.95
N ALA A 43 -15.06 8.42 15.65
CA ALA A 43 -14.89 9.55 14.74
C ALA A 43 -15.80 10.73 15.11
N ASN A 44 -17.05 10.49 15.52
CA ASN A 44 -17.98 11.51 15.99
C ASN A 44 -17.39 12.28 17.17
N SER A 45 -16.94 11.59 18.21
CA SER A 45 -16.36 12.23 19.39
C SER A 45 -15.18 13.15 19.05
N VAL A 46 -14.27 12.68 18.18
CA VAL A 46 -13.07 13.42 17.77
C VAL A 46 -13.43 14.63 16.89
N ILE A 47 -14.31 14.44 15.91
CA ILE A 47 -14.71 15.50 14.97
C ILE A 47 -15.58 16.55 15.67
N ASP A 48 -16.46 16.18 16.59
CA ASP A 48 -17.24 17.14 17.38
C ASP A 48 -16.34 18.00 18.28
N GLY A 49 -15.32 17.39 18.88
CA GLY A 49 -14.28 18.12 19.61
C GLY A 49 -13.53 19.10 18.71
N LEU A 50 -13.25 18.72 17.46
CA LEU A 50 -12.60 19.58 16.47
C LEU A 50 -13.47 20.76 16.05
N LYS A 51 -14.76 20.51 15.77
CA LYS A 51 -15.75 21.57 15.46
C LYS A 51 -15.85 22.61 16.57
N LYS A 52 -15.82 22.19 17.84
CA LYS A 52 -15.82 23.11 18.99
C LYS A 52 -14.56 23.97 19.08
N LYS A 53 -13.40 23.42 18.68
CA LYS A 53 -12.12 24.16 18.64
C LYS A 53 -12.04 25.13 17.45
N ILE A 54 -12.83 24.90 16.40
CA ILE A 54 -12.88 25.72 15.18
C ILE A 54 -14.34 26.12 14.89
N PRO A 55 -14.97 26.94 15.76
CA PRO A 55 -16.41 27.23 15.66
C PRO A 55 -16.78 28.07 14.44
N ASN A 56 -15.82 28.78 13.82
CA ASN A 56 -16.04 29.72 12.72
C ASN A 56 -15.46 29.24 11.38
N THR A 57 -15.42 27.91 11.15
CA THR A 57 -14.99 27.37 9.85
C THR A 57 -16.02 27.66 8.75
N ALA A 58 -15.54 28.04 7.56
CA ALA A 58 -16.37 28.16 6.35
C ALA A 58 -16.50 26.83 5.59
N ASN A 59 -15.79 25.79 6.01
CA ASN A 59 -15.70 24.50 5.33
C ASN A 59 -16.59 23.45 6.01
N ALA A 60 -17.16 22.56 5.19
CA ALA A 60 -18.05 21.51 5.67
C ALA A 60 -17.27 20.22 5.96
N ILE A 61 -17.74 19.45 6.95
CA ILE A 61 -17.27 18.10 7.21
C ILE A 61 -18.43 17.18 7.56
N GLU A 62 -18.44 16.02 6.93
CA GLU A 62 -19.30 14.88 7.29
C GLU A 62 -18.47 13.62 7.53
N LEU A 63 -19.06 12.67 8.25
CA LEU A 63 -18.44 11.38 8.50
C LEU A 63 -18.97 10.33 7.52
N LEU A 64 -18.07 9.45 7.09
CA LEU A 64 -18.39 8.27 6.29
C LEU A 64 -17.85 7.04 6.98
N GLU A 65 -18.70 6.05 7.22
CA GLU A 65 -18.24 4.74 7.69
C GLU A 65 -17.54 4.03 6.54
N ILE A 66 -16.27 3.68 6.74
CA ILE A 66 -15.52 2.88 5.79
C ILE A 66 -14.49 2.04 6.54
N ASP A 67 -14.69 0.72 6.50
CA ASP A 67 -13.70 -0.27 6.91
C ASP A 67 -12.98 -0.78 5.66
N LEU A 68 -11.70 -0.41 5.51
CA LEU A 68 -10.87 -0.76 4.36
C LEU A 68 -10.54 -2.25 4.26
N LEU A 69 -10.88 -3.04 5.29
CA LEU A 69 -10.76 -4.50 5.29
C LEU A 69 -12.08 -5.22 4.96
N ASN A 70 -13.13 -4.49 4.58
CA ASN A 70 -14.45 -5.05 4.32
C ASN A 70 -15.03 -4.49 3.02
N ASP A 71 -15.01 -5.30 1.97
CA ASP A 71 -15.51 -4.92 0.64
C ASP A 71 -16.95 -4.41 0.66
N SER A 72 -17.82 -5.02 1.47
CA SER A 72 -19.21 -4.57 1.61
C SER A 72 -19.31 -3.21 2.30
N SER A 73 -18.38 -2.87 3.20
CA SER A 73 -18.29 -1.52 3.78
C SER A 73 -17.83 -0.50 2.74
N ILE A 74 -16.84 -0.85 1.92
CA ILE A 74 -16.32 0.01 0.85
C ILE A 74 -17.40 0.28 -0.20
N GLU A 75 -18.13 -0.74 -0.65
CA GLU A 75 -19.21 -0.59 -1.63
C GLU A 75 -20.35 0.30 -1.10
N LYS A 76 -20.73 0.13 0.18
CA LYS A 76 -21.72 1.02 0.82
C LYS A 76 -21.23 2.46 0.91
N ALA A 77 -19.95 2.65 1.23
CA ALA A 77 -19.33 3.97 1.25
C ALA A 77 -19.36 4.62 -0.15
N PHE A 78 -19.12 3.84 -1.21
CA PHE A 78 -19.28 4.28 -2.58
C PHE A 78 -20.67 4.78 -2.88
N GLU A 79 -21.66 3.90 -2.76
CA GLU A 79 -23.02 4.25 -3.15
C GLU A 79 -23.55 5.44 -2.32
N THR A 80 -23.10 5.58 -1.06
CA THR A 80 -23.38 6.76 -0.24
C THR A 80 -22.78 8.04 -0.82
N VAL A 81 -21.48 8.05 -1.15
CA VAL A 81 -20.81 9.24 -1.69
C VAL A 81 -21.36 9.62 -3.07
N LYS A 82 -21.58 8.62 -3.92
CA LYS A 82 -22.19 8.79 -5.25
C LYS A 82 -23.60 9.37 -5.15
N ALA A 83 -24.44 8.85 -4.26
CA ALA A 83 -25.80 9.36 -4.11
C ALA A 83 -25.86 10.78 -3.54
N LYS A 84 -24.96 11.14 -2.61
CA LYS A 84 -24.97 12.45 -1.95
C LYS A 84 -24.26 13.56 -2.73
N HIS A 85 -23.13 13.24 -3.36
CA HIS A 85 -22.23 14.23 -3.97
C HIS A 85 -22.09 14.07 -5.49
N GLY A 86 -22.43 12.89 -6.04
CA GLY A 86 -22.23 12.54 -7.44
C GLY A 86 -20.77 12.31 -7.84
N HIS A 87 -19.81 12.97 -7.16
CA HIS A 87 -18.38 12.91 -7.43
C HIS A 87 -17.56 13.25 -6.17
N ILE A 88 -16.26 13.00 -6.26
CA ILE A 88 -15.23 13.56 -5.37
C ILE A 88 -14.15 14.18 -6.25
N ASP A 89 -13.54 15.28 -5.80
CA ASP A 89 -12.43 15.93 -6.48
C ASP A 89 -11.08 15.36 -6.06
N ALA A 90 -10.99 14.88 -4.82
CA ALA A 90 -9.77 14.30 -4.27
C ALA A 90 -10.07 13.13 -3.32
N PHE A 91 -9.22 12.11 -3.37
CA PHE A 91 -9.21 11.00 -2.44
C PHE A 91 -7.84 10.89 -1.78
N LEU A 92 -7.80 11.03 -0.45
CA LEU A 92 -6.61 10.84 0.36
C LEU A 92 -6.71 9.51 1.08
N ASN A 93 -6.02 8.49 0.57
CA ASN A 93 -5.89 7.22 1.27
C ASN A 93 -4.86 7.34 2.40
N ASN A 94 -5.29 7.90 3.53
CA ASN A 94 -4.42 8.15 4.68
C ASN A 94 -4.53 7.06 5.76
N ALA A 95 -5.64 6.31 5.80
CA ALA A 95 -5.78 5.23 6.77
C ALA A 95 -4.67 4.22 6.59
N SER A 96 -3.87 4.07 7.64
CA SER A 96 -2.89 3.01 7.75
C SER A 96 -3.03 2.36 9.11
N SER A 97 -2.58 1.11 9.19
CA SER A 97 -2.41 0.45 10.47
C SER A 97 -1.04 -0.21 10.54
N SER A 98 -0.29 0.12 11.58
CA SER A 98 0.86 -0.65 12.02
C SER A 98 0.36 -1.65 13.06
N LEU A 99 0.66 -2.94 12.88
CA LEU A 99 0.26 -4.01 13.79
C LEU A 99 1.38 -4.34 14.80
N GLY A 100 2.17 -3.35 15.20
CA GLY A 100 3.24 -3.52 16.18
C GLY A 100 2.70 -3.67 17.62
N ALA A 101 3.14 -4.74 18.30
CA ALA A 101 3.18 -5.06 19.74
C ALA A 101 1.95 -4.84 20.66
N ALA A 102 0.94 -4.05 20.28
CA ALA A 102 -0.15 -3.64 21.17
C ALA A 102 -1.51 -4.29 20.84
N PHE A 103 -1.61 -5.11 19.80
CA PHE A 103 -2.80 -5.91 19.52
C PHE A 103 -2.53 -7.38 19.84
N GLN A 104 -3.09 -7.86 20.95
CA GLN A 104 -3.23 -9.30 21.20
C GLN A 104 -4.03 -9.93 20.06
N PHE A 105 -3.54 -11.10 19.60
CA PHE A 105 -4.14 -12.07 18.67
C PHE A 105 -3.83 -11.91 17.17
N ASP A 106 -2.55 -12.02 16.81
CA ASP A 106 -1.98 -13.18 16.08
C ASP A 106 -0.45 -13.16 16.25
N PRO A 107 0.18 -14.15 16.93
CA PRO A 107 1.61 -14.11 17.20
C PRO A 107 2.46 -14.36 15.95
N SER A 108 1.86 -14.85 14.86
CA SER A 108 2.63 -15.17 13.66
C SER A 108 3.00 -13.90 12.91
N LEU A 109 4.27 -13.82 12.52
CA LEU A 109 4.77 -12.80 11.62
C LEU A 109 3.94 -12.75 10.33
N ARG A 110 3.47 -13.91 9.84
CA ARG A 110 2.64 -14.03 8.63
C ARG A 110 1.35 -13.23 8.73
N ALA A 111 0.58 -13.39 9.81
CA ALA A 111 -0.69 -12.69 9.94
C ALA A 111 -0.53 -11.18 10.12
N GLN A 112 0.54 -10.75 10.79
CA GLN A 112 0.90 -9.33 10.88
C GLN A 112 1.21 -8.75 9.50
N PHE A 113 1.99 -9.44 8.67
CA PHE A 113 2.25 -9.02 7.29
C PHE A 113 0.98 -8.95 6.46
N THR A 114 0.17 -10.01 6.46
CA THR A 114 -1.08 -10.06 5.67
C THR A 114 -1.99 -8.91 6.04
N LYS A 115 -2.28 -8.73 7.33
CA LYS A 115 -3.22 -7.69 7.76
C LYS A 115 -2.68 -6.27 7.57
N THR A 116 -1.37 -6.03 7.74
CA THR A 116 -0.78 -4.72 7.41
C THR A 116 -0.80 -4.46 5.91
N TYR A 117 -0.52 -5.48 5.08
CA TYR A 117 -0.61 -5.38 3.62
C TYR A 117 -2.04 -5.08 3.19
N ASP A 118 -3.04 -5.76 3.77
CA ASP A 118 -4.44 -5.55 3.43
C ASP A 118 -4.88 -4.10 3.68
N VAL A 119 -4.49 -3.51 4.81
CA VAL A 119 -4.84 -2.12 5.12
C VAL A 119 -4.03 -1.13 4.28
N ASN A 120 -2.72 -1.30 4.21
CA ASN A 120 -1.83 -0.24 3.71
C ASN A 120 -1.58 -0.34 2.19
N VAL A 121 -1.83 -1.49 1.58
CA VAL A 121 -1.50 -1.74 0.16
C VAL A 121 -2.71 -2.27 -0.60
N ALA A 122 -3.40 -3.29 -0.10
CA ALA A 122 -4.53 -3.89 -0.79
C ALA A 122 -5.84 -3.11 -0.63
N SER A 123 -5.89 -2.15 0.30
CA SER A 123 -7.05 -1.25 0.42
C SER A 123 -7.29 -0.53 -0.91
N THR A 124 -8.52 -0.11 -1.17
CA THR A 124 -8.97 0.36 -2.50
C THR A 124 -8.36 1.72 -2.90
N HIS A 125 -7.09 1.73 -3.29
CA HIS A 125 -6.31 2.91 -3.70
C HIS A 125 -6.83 3.61 -4.97
N GLY A 126 -7.97 3.20 -5.54
CA GLY A 126 -8.50 3.79 -6.77
C GLY A 126 -9.98 3.55 -7.07
N TRP A 127 -10.79 3.09 -6.10
CA TRP A 127 -12.20 2.68 -6.30
C TRP A 127 -12.34 1.50 -7.28
N PRO A 128 -13.42 0.66 -7.27
CA PRO A 128 -13.44 -0.54 -8.10
C PRO A 128 -13.19 -0.25 -9.59
N LYS A 129 -12.02 -0.68 -10.07
CA LYS A 129 -11.63 -0.76 -11.48
C LYS A 129 -11.37 -2.22 -11.78
N ASP A 130 -11.78 -2.68 -12.97
CA ASP A 130 -11.59 -4.05 -13.43
C ASP A 130 -10.66 -4.07 -14.66
N PRO A 131 -9.33 -4.01 -14.45
CA PRO A 131 -8.38 -4.07 -15.56
C PRO A 131 -8.27 -5.51 -16.11
N PRO A 132 -8.05 -5.69 -17.43
CA PRO A 132 -7.95 -7.01 -18.06
C PRO A 132 -6.74 -7.85 -17.60
N PHE A 133 -5.71 -7.20 -17.04
CA PHE A 133 -4.57 -7.84 -16.39
C PHE A 133 -4.18 -7.02 -15.16
N ASP A 134 -4.07 -7.68 -14.00
CA ASP A 134 -3.59 -7.06 -12.77
C ASP A 134 -2.44 -7.87 -12.16
N PHE A 135 -1.26 -7.27 -12.13
CA PHE A 135 -0.06 -7.82 -11.51
C PHE A 135 0.37 -7.01 -10.28
N ILE A 136 -0.41 -6.02 -9.83
CA ILE A 136 0.00 -5.09 -8.77
C ILE A 136 0.28 -5.84 -7.48
N ALA A 137 -0.58 -6.78 -7.08
CA ALA A 137 -0.35 -7.57 -5.87
C ALA A 137 0.95 -8.40 -5.96
N TYR A 138 1.23 -8.98 -7.13
CA TYR A 138 2.47 -9.70 -7.36
C TYR A 138 3.67 -8.76 -7.32
N GLN A 139 3.64 -7.62 -8.02
CA GLN A 139 4.71 -6.62 -8.06
C GLN A 139 5.00 -6.06 -6.67
N CYS A 140 3.98 -5.67 -5.91
CA CYS A 140 4.10 -5.23 -4.53
C CYS A 140 4.74 -6.32 -3.64
N SER A 141 4.37 -7.59 -3.82
CA SER A 141 5.00 -8.70 -3.09
C SER A 141 6.50 -8.83 -3.42
N LYS A 142 6.91 -8.57 -4.67
CA LYS A 142 8.32 -8.61 -5.09
C LYS A 142 9.11 -7.40 -4.58
N VAL A 143 8.53 -6.21 -4.60
CA VAL A 143 9.14 -5.01 -3.98
C VAL A 143 9.29 -5.19 -2.47
N ALA A 144 8.31 -5.79 -1.80
CA ALA A 144 8.40 -6.10 -0.38
C ALA A 144 9.55 -7.07 -0.05
N LEU A 145 9.85 -8.03 -0.94
CA LEU A 145 11.02 -8.92 -0.79
C LEU A 145 12.34 -8.14 -0.88
N ASN A 146 12.43 -7.10 -1.72
CA ASN A 146 13.62 -6.26 -1.79
C ASN A 146 13.87 -5.53 -0.46
N LEU A 147 12.82 -4.97 0.14
CA LEU A 147 12.93 -4.32 1.45
C LEU A 147 13.29 -5.31 2.57
N LEU A 148 12.68 -6.50 2.57
CA LEU A 148 12.99 -7.55 3.54
C LEU A 148 14.45 -8.00 3.43
N MET A 149 14.99 -8.06 2.21
CA MET A 149 16.39 -8.38 1.97
C MET A 149 17.32 -7.33 2.58
N ILE A 150 17.05 -6.04 2.37
CA ILE A 150 17.82 -4.94 2.97
C ILE A 150 17.79 -5.05 4.51
N GLU A 151 16.61 -5.29 5.08
CA GLU A 151 16.44 -5.45 6.52
C GLU A 151 17.26 -6.64 7.07
N TRP A 152 17.25 -7.78 6.36
CA TRP A 152 18.07 -8.93 6.73
C TRP A 152 19.57 -8.66 6.58
N HIS A 153 19.98 -7.98 5.51
CA HIS A 153 21.37 -7.58 5.34
C HIS A 153 21.85 -6.77 6.56
N PHE A 154 21.10 -5.75 6.98
CA PHE A 154 21.49 -4.95 8.15
C PHE A 154 21.44 -5.70 9.48
N LYS A 155 20.49 -6.63 9.65
CA LYS A 155 20.38 -7.42 10.88
C LYS A 155 21.49 -8.46 11.02
N LEU A 156 21.85 -9.10 9.92
CA LEU A 156 22.75 -10.26 9.94
C LEU A 156 24.20 -9.92 9.56
N LYS A 157 24.49 -8.69 9.11
CA LYS A 157 25.85 -8.28 8.72
C LYS A 157 26.87 -8.44 9.86
N GLU A 158 26.49 -8.13 11.11
CA GLU A 158 27.39 -8.23 12.27
C GLU A 158 27.67 -9.69 12.63
N ASP A 159 26.77 -10.60 12.21
CA ASP A 159 26.94 -12.05 12.32
C ASP A 159 27.76 -12.63 11.15
N GLY A 160 28.24 -11.79 10.24
CA GLY A 160 29.01 -12.18 9.05
C GLY A 160 28.18 -12.83 7.95
N VAL A 161 26.84 -12.73 7.99
CA VAL A 161 25.95 -13.31 6.97
C VAL A 161 25.83 -12.36 5.79
N LYS A 162 26.05 -12.90 4.59
CA LYS A 162 25.87 -12.19 3.33
C LYS A 162 24.45 -12.40 2.79
N VAL A 163 23.86 -11.34 2.27
CA VAL A 163 22.46 -11.30 1.84
C VAL A 163 22.36 -10.59 0.49
N TRP A 164 21.56 -11.15 -0.42
CA TRP A 164 21.29 -10.61 -1.75
C TRP A 164 19.81 -10.80 -2.11
N CYS A 165 19.30 -10.01 -3.05
CA CYS A 165 18.07 -10.34 -3.77
C CYS A 165 18.42 -10.71 -5.20
N VAL A 166 17.93 -11.83 -5.71
CA VAL A 166 18.18 -12.27 -7.08
C VAL A 166 16.91 -12.07 -7.90
N MET A 167 17.00 -11.21 -8.91
CA MET A 167 15.93 -10.99 -9.87
C MET A 167 16.29 -11.71 -11.17
N SER A 168 15.57 -12.80 -11.45
CA SER A 168 15.86 -13.71 -12.57
C SER A 168 15.38 -13.22 -13.93
N GLY A 169 14.65 -12.10 -13.98
CA GLY A 169 13.92 -11.67 -15.18
C GLY A 169 12.77 -12.61 -15.56
N LEU A 170 12.23 -12.40 -16.77
CA LEU A 170 11.16 -13.22 -17.33
C LEU A 170 11.74 -14.54 -17.86
N LEU A 171 11.34 -15.66 -17.27
CA LEU A 171 11.82 -17.00 -17.64
C LEU A 171 10.67 -17.89 -18.12
N ALA A 172 10.94 -18.68 -19.16
CA ALA A 172 9.99 -19.59 -19.79
C ALA A 172 9.64 -20.77 -18.87
N THR A 173 8.68 -20.56 -17.98
CA THR A 173 8.28 -21.54 -16.95
C THR A 173 6.77 -21.79 -17.01
N THR A 174 6.28 -22.75 -16.22
CA THR A 174 4.84 -22.98 -16.09
C THR A 174 4.17 -22.02 -15.10
N LEU A 175 4.93 -21.13 -14.45
CA LEU A 175 4.42 -20.14 -13.51
C LEU A 175 3.66 -19.03 -14.26
N GLY A 176 2.49 -18.62 -13.74
CA GLY A 176 1.69 -17.54 -14.33
C GLY A 176 0.69 -17.99 -15.40
N GLY A 177 0.58 -19.30 -15.68
CA GLY A 177 -0.53 -19.88 -16.44
C GLY A 177 -0.46 -19.79 -17.97
N LEU A 178 0.47 -19.01 -18.54
CA LEU A 178 0.65 -18.90 -20.00
C LEU A 178 1.38 -20.10 -20.63
N GLY A 179 2.21 -20.80 -19.85
CA GLY A 179 3.03 -21.93 -20.30
C GLY A 179 4.35 -21.51 -20.99
N PRO A 180 5.36 -22.40 -21.06
CA PRO A 180 6.69 -22.04 -21.54
C PRO A 180 6.72 -21.51 -22.98
N GLU A 181 6.06 -22.18 -23.93
CA GLU A 181 6.06 -21.79 -25.35
C GLU A 181 5.49 -20.37 -25.57
N ALA A 182 4.43 -20.02 -24.85
CA ALA A 182 3.83 -18.70 -24.93
C ALA A 182 4.73 -17.63 -24.29
N LEU A 183 5.42 -17.95 -23.20
CA LEU A 183 6.39 -17.05 -22.57
C LEU A 183 7.63 -16.84 -23.43
N GLU A 184 8.13 -17.87 -24.10
CA GLU A 184 9.23 -17.77 -25.07
C GLU A 184 8.85 -16.83 -26.22
N ALA A 185 7.62 -16.92 -26.72
CA ALA A 185 7.09 -15.99 -27.72
C ALA A 185 7.00 -14.53 -27.20
N LEU A 186 6.94 -14.33 -25.88
CA LEU A 186 6.99 -13.03 -25.22
C LEU A 186 8.41 -12.58 -24.84
N GLY A 187 9.45 -13.30 -25.29
CA GLY A 187 10.84 -12.96 -25.05
C GLY A 187 11.40 -13.47 -23.71
N ALA A 188 10.73 -14.42 -23.06
CA ALA A 188 11.26 -15.05 -21.86
C ALA A 188 12.53 -15.86 -22.16
N LEU A 189 13.52 -15.77 -21.27
CA LEU A 189 14.76 -16.54 -21.37
C LEU A 189 14.55 -17.98 -20.88
N HIS A 190 15.47 -18.88 -21.26
CA HIS A 190 15.46 -20.25 -20.77
C HIS A 190 15.71 -20.29 -19.24
N PRO A 191 14.99 -21.13 -18.45
CA PRO A 191 15.11 -21.15 -16.99
C PRO A 191 16.52 -21.40 -16.42
N ARG A 192 17.40 -22.02 -17.23
CA ARG A 192 18.83 -22.21 -16.91
C ARG A 192 19.52 -20.90 -16.49
N VAL A 193 19.15 -19.77 -17.11
CA VAL A 193 19.71 -18.45 -16.81
C VAL A 193 19.49 -18.08 -15.33
N GLY A 194 18.31 -18.38 -14.79
CA GLY A 194 18.02 -18.17 -13.36
C GLY A 194 18.88 -19.04 -12.43
N GLY A 195 19.21 -20.26 -12.86
CA GLY A 195 20.10 -21.15 -12.10
C GLY A 195 21.55 -20.66 -12.09
N GLU A 196 22.03 -20.10 -13.20
CA GLU A 196 23.40 -19.61 -13.34
C GLU A 196 23.66 -18.39 -12.44
N ILE A 197 22.74 -17.43 -12.37
CA ILE A 197 22.89 -16.27 -11.47
C ILE A 197 22.88 -16.70 -10.00
N LEU A 198 22.00 -17.61 -9.60
CA LEU A 198 21.98 -18.14 -8.23
C LEU A 198 23.29 -18.83 -7.86
N LYS A 199 23.84 -19.62 -8.79
CA LYS A 199 25.13 -20.29 -8.62
C LYS A 199 26.26 -19.29 -8.39
N SER A 200 26.35 -18.23 -9.20
CA SER A 200 27.39 -17.18 -9.07
C SER A 200 27.38 -16.49 -7.71
N VAL A 201 26.20 -16.25 -7.13
CA VAL A 201 26.06 -15.68 -5.78
C VAL A 201 26.61 -16.64 -4.72
N VAL A 202 26.26 -17.92 -4.81
CA VAL A 202 26.71 -18.95 -3.86
C VAL A 202 28.22 -19.18 -3.95
N GLU A 203 28.79 -19.11 -5.14
CA GLU A 203 30.22 -19.31 -5.38
C GLU A 203 31.09 -18.08 -5.03
N GLY A 204 30.47 -16.99 -4.55
CA GLY A 204 31.16 -15.78 -4.09
C GLY A 204 31.53 -14.80 -5.20
N GLU A 205 31.17 -15.09 -6.46
CA GLU A 205 31.45 -14.21 -7.60
C GLU A 205 30.74 -12.85 -7.45
N ARG A 206 29.66 -12.79 -6.66
CA ARG A 206 28.84 -11.59 -6.40
C ARG A 206 29.03 -11.01 -5.00
N ASP A 207 30.13 -11.33 -4.32
CA ASP A 207 30.44 -10.80 -2.98
C ASP A 207 30.59 -9.28 -2.95
N VAL A 208 31.01 -8.66 -4.05
CA VAL A 208 31.08 -7.19 -4.20
C VAL A 208 29.70 -6.52 -4.20
N ASP A 209 28.64 -7.31 -4.37
CA ASP A 209 27.25 -6.86 -4.48
C ASP A 209 26.38 -7.25 -3.28
N VAL A 210 27.00 -7.63 -2.17
CA VAL A 210 26.29 -7.89 -0.91
C VAL A 210 25.40 -6.71 -0.53
N GLY A 211 24.14 -6.97 -0.21
CA GLY A 211 23.12 -5.97 0.12
C GLY A 211 22.42 -5.34 -1.08
N LYS A 212 22.70 -5.79 -2.32
CA LYS A 212 22.07 -5.29 -3.56
C LYS A 212 21.08 -6.28 -4.18
N ILE A 213 20.35 -5.78 -5.19
CA ILE A 213 19.54 -6.58 -6.11
C ILE A 213 20.40 -6.92 -7.34
N VAL A 214 20.61 -8.21 -7.58
CA VAL A 214 21.45 -8.70 -8.68
C VAL A 214 20.61 -9.36 -9.77
N MET A 215 21.01 -9.16 -11.02
CA MET A 215 20.40 -9.74 -12.22
C MET A 215 21.43 -10.49 -13.06
N HIS A 216 20.95 -11.22 -14.07
CA HIS A 216 21.82 -11.86 -15.05
C HIS A 216 22.57 -10.84 -15.92
N GLU A 217 21.93 -9.73 -16.29
CA GLU A 217 22.50 -8.68 -17.17
C GLU A 217 23.28 -7.58 -16.41
N GLY A 218 23.49 -7.74 -15.09
CA GLY A 218 24.17 -6.75 -14.25
C GLY A 218 23.45 -6.51 -12.92
N ASP A 219 23.45 -5.26 -12.45
CA ASP A 219 22.80 -4.81 -11.22
C ASP A 219 21.76 -3.73 -11.52
N ILE A 220 20.75 -3.62 -10.65
CA ILE A 220 19.84 -2.47 -10.65
C ILE A 220 20.41 -1.46 -9.66
N ASP A 221 20.92 -0.33 -10.16
CA ASP A 221 21.19 0.83 -9.31
C ASP A 221 19.87 1.37 -8.74
N TRP A 222 19.90 1.75 -7.46
CA TRP A 222 18.75 2.28 -6.72
C TRP A 222 18.25 3.63 -7.22
#